data_AF-A0A534UDI8-F1
#
_entry.id   AF-A0A534UDI8-F1
#
_cell.length_a   1.000
_cell.length_b   1.000
_cell.length_c   1.000
_cell.angle_alpha   90.00
_cell.angle_beta   90.00
_cell.angle_gamma   90.00
#
_symmetry.space_group_name_H-M   'P 1'
#
loop_
_entity.id
_entity.type
_entity.pdbx_description
1 polymer ?
#
loop_
_entity_poly.entity_id
_entity_poly.type
_entity_poly.pdbx_seq_one_letter_code
_entity_poly.pdbx_strand_id
1 'polypeptide(L)'
;MDFKKAKLNPAAVFKTPQEIVSSQELSREQKLEILQQWEQDAMSMEVAEEEGMPGPQPNLVQPIRDALHALNYWPDTEHSSPSKA
;
A
#
# COMPACT_ATOMS: atom_id res chain seq x y z
N MET A 1 8.40 -1.91 -18.04
CA MET A 1 7.83 -0.88 -17.14
C MET A 1 8.91 0.06 -16.57
N ASP A 2 8.61 1.34 -16.33
CA ASP A 2 9.52 2.30 -15.66
C ASP A 2 9.40 2.25 -14.12
N PHE A 3 10.27 1.46 -13.47
CA PHE A 3 10.30 1.36 -11.99
C PHE A 3 10.42 2.72 -11.28
N LYS A 4 11.24 3.64 -11.80
CA LYS A 4 11.41 4.98 -11.21
C LYS A 4 10.09 5.76 -11.15
N LYS A 5 9.26 5.64 -12.20
CA LYS A 5 7.96 6.30 -12.27
C LYS A 5 6.97 5.65 -11.31
N ALA A 6 6.95 4.31 -11.28
CA ALA A 6 6.13 3.56 -10.33
C ALA A 6 6.50 3.86 -8.87
N LYS A 7 7.79 4.04 -8.56
CA LYS A 7 8.24 4.42 -7.21
C LYS A 7 7.83 5.84 -6.83
N LEU A 8 7.88 6.79 -7.78
CA LEU A 8 7.51 8.18 -7.52
C LEU A 8 6.01 8.38 -7.40
N ASN A 9 5.23 7.75 -8.28
CA ASN A 9 3.78 7.86 -8.26
C ASN A 9 3.14 6.53 -8.69
N PRO A 10 2.99 5.59 -7.75
CA PRO A 10 2.44 4.27 -8.06
C PRO A 10 1.00 4.33 -8.52
N ALA A 11 0.17 5.21 -7.95
CA ALA A 11 -1.23 5.39 -8.34
C ALA A 11 -1.41 5.87 -9.80
N ALA A 12 -0.41 6.57 -10.35
CA ALA A 12 -0.42 7.00 -11.74
C ALA A 12 -0.05 5.89 -12.73
N VAL A 13 0.53 4.80 -12.23
CA VAL A 13 1.06 3.69 -13.04
C VAL A 13 0.21 2.44 -12.87
N PHE A 14 -0.22 2.15 -11.65
CA PHE A 14 -1.04 1.01 -11.28
C PHE A 14 -2.35 1.50 -10.71
N LYS A 15 -3.45 0.81 -11.05
CA LYS A 15 -4.76 1.12 -10.47
C LYS A 15 -4.93 0.44 -9.13
N THR A 16 -4.28 -0.71 -8.94
CA THR A 16 -4.36 -1.47 -7.70
C THR A 16 -3.00 -1.99 -7.25
N PRO A 17 -2.75 -2.09 -5.94
CA PRO A 17 -1.52 -2.66 -5.40
C PRO A 17 -1.33 -4.14 -5.76
N GLN A 18 -2.40 -4.88 -6.05
CA GLN A 18 -2.32 -6.25 -6.55
C GLN A 18 -1.65 -6.36 -7.92
N GLU A 19 -1.72 -5.32 -8.77
CA GLU A 19 -0.99 -5.30 -10.05
C GLU A 19 0.52 -5.28 -9.84
N ILE A 20 1.00 -4.62 -8.77
CA ILE A 20 2.43 -4.61 -8.41
C ILE A 20 2.86 -6.02 -7.96
N VAL A 21 2.05 -6.70 -7.15
CA VAL A 21 2.32 -8.08 -6.71
C VAL A 21 2.36 -9.03 -7.90
N SER A 22 1.41 -8.90 -8.82
CA SER A 22 1.29 -9.74 -10.02
C SER A 22 2.31 -9.40 -11.10
N SER A 23 2.95 -8.22 -11.03
CA SER A 23 3.95 -7.78 -12.00
C SER A 23 5.17 -8.70 -11.96
N GLN A 24 5.48 -9.32 -13.09
CA GLN A 24 6.70 -10.14 -13.26
C GLN A 24 7.94 -9.29 -13.59
N GLU A 25 7.73 -8.05 -14.03
CA GLU A 25 8.82 -7.10 -14.35
C GLU A 25 9.53 -6.54 -13.10
N LEU A 26 8.95 -6.72 -11.92
CA LEU A 26 9.46 -6.20 -10.66
C LEU A 26 9.99 -7.32 -9.78
N SER A 27 11.16 -7.11 -9.20
CA SER A 27 11.67 -7.96 -8.12
C SER A 27 10.88 -7.74 -6.84
N ARG A 28 10.88 -8.73 -5.94
CA ARG A 28 10.20 -8.65 -4.64
C ARG A 28 10.55 -7.36 -3.88
N GLU A 29 11.82 -6.99 -3.82
CA GLU A 29 12.29 -5.78 -3.14
C GLU A 29 11.71 -4.51 -3.77
N GLN A 30 11.70 -4.43 -5.09
CA GLN A 30 11.12 -3.30 -5.83
C GLN A 30 9.61 -3.17 -5.57
N LYS A 31 8.89 -4.30 -5.52
CA LYS A 31 7.46 -4.32 -5.17
C LYS A 31 7.23 -3.76 -3.77
N LEU A 32 8.05 -4.17 -2.81
CA LEU A 32 7.97 -3.67 -1.43
C LEU A 32 8.26 -2.17 -1.35
N GLU A 33 9.28 -1.67 -2.06
CA GLU A 33 9.58 -0.24 -2.10
C GLU A 33 8.42 0.58 -2.65
N ILE A 34 7.80 0.12 -3.74
CA ILE A 34 6.66 0.81 -4.36
C ILE A 34 5.45 0.78 -3.42
N LEU A 35 5.11 -0.38 -2.86
CA LEU A 35 3.95 -0.54 -1.98
C LEU A 35 4.09 0.27 -0.68
N GLN A 36 5.28 0.30 -0.05
CA GLN A 36 5.53 1.13 1.12
C GLN A 36 5.36 2.62 0.82
N GLN A 37 5.90 3.10 -0.30
CA GLN A 37 5.75 4.49 -0.71
C GLN A 37 4.27 4.82 -0.99
N TRP A 38 3.55 3.89 -1.61
CA TRP A 38 2.13 4.06 -1.90
C TRP A 38 1.28 4.12 -0.63
N GLU A 39 1.60 3.30 0.39
CA GLU A 39 0.89 3.33 1.68
C GLU A 39 0.94 4.73 2.30
N GLN A 40 2.14 5.33 2.34
CA GLN A 40 2.34 6.67 2.91
C GLN A 40 1.61 7.77 2.13
N ASP A 41 1.60 7.66 0.80
CA ASP A 41 0.90 8.58 -0.09
C ASP A 41 -0.62 8.47 0.10
N ALA A 42 -1.14 7.24 0.15
CA ALA A 42 -2.56 6.96 0.41
C ALA A 42 -3.00 7.44 1.79
N MET A 43 -2.18 7.23 2.84
CA MET A 43 -2.47 7.78 4.18
C MET A 43 -2.46 9.32 4.18
N SER A 44 -1.52 9.95 3.46
CA SER A 44 -1.48 11.42 3.37
C SER A 44 -2.68 12.00 2.61
N MET A 45 -3.18 11.28 1.60
CA MET A 45 -4.42 11.63 0.90
C MET A 45 -5.65 11.46 1.79
N GLU A 46 -5.72 10.38 2.59
CA GLU A 46 -6.82 10.12 3.52
C GLU A 46 -6.92 11.22 4.61
N VAL A 47 -5.77 11.68 5.14
CA VAL A 47 -5.72 12.78 6.12
C VAL A 47 -6.25 14.11 5.53
N ALA A 48 -6.09 14.34 4.23
CA ALA A 48 -6.63 15.54 3.58
C ALA A 48 -8.16 15.52 3.43
N GLU A 49 -8.78 14.33 3.46
CA GLU A 49 -10.24 14.16 3.38
C GLU A 49 -10.90 14.00 4.77
N GLU A 50 -10.14 13.60 5.81
CA GLU A 50 -10.65 13.43 7.18
C GLU A 50 -11.09 14.74 7.89
N GLU A 51 -10.81 15.93 7.36
CA GLU A 51 -11.40 17.18 7.87
C GLU A 51 -12.86 17.41 7.38
N GLY A 52 -13.41 16.52 6.55
CA GLY A 52 -14.65 16.75 5.82
C GLY A 52 -15.55 15.52 5.66
N MET A 53 -16.01 14.94 6.77
CA MET A 53 -17.06 13.90 6.87
C MET A 53 -16.62 12.46 6.54
N PRO A 54 -16.86 11.48 7.44
CA PRO A 54 -16.57 10.07 7.19
C PRO A 54 -17.57 9.50 6.17
N GLY A 55 -17.24 9.63 4.88
CA GLY A 55 -17.86 8.88 3.81
C GLY A 55 -17.24 7.48 3.69
N PRO A 56 -17.96 6.48 3.15
CA PRO A 56 -17.40 5.18 2.83
C PRO A 56 -16.50 5.28 1.59
N GLN A 57 -15.37 5.98 1.73
CA GLN A 57 -14.38 6.04 0.67
C GLN A 57 -13.51 4.78 0.71
N PRO A 58 -13.13 4.25 -0.47
CA PRO A 58 -12.28 3.09 -0.56
C PRO A 58 -10.89 3.45 -0.05
N ASN A 59 -10.62 3.08 1.20
CA ASN A 59 -9.33 3.16 1.85
C ASN A 59 -8.30 2.30 1.08
N LEU A 60 -7.50 2.95 0.23
CA LEU A 60 -6.44 2.30 -0.55
C LEU A 60 -5.34 1.67 0.34
N VAL A 61 -5.24 2.10 1.60
CA VAL A 61 -4.30 1.57 2.59
C VAL A 61 -4.50 0.06 2.83
N GLN A 62 -5.76 -0.40 2.94
CA GLN A 62 -6.06 -1.81 3.18
C GLN A 62 -5.56 -2.75 2.06
N PRO A 63 -5.91 -2.54 0.78
CA PRO A 63 -5.41 -3.38 -0.30
C PRO A 63 -3.89 -3.26 -0.50
N ILE A 64 -3.26 -2.13 -0.13
CA ILE A 64 -1.80 -2.01 -0.15
C ILE A 64 -1.17 -2.94 0.90
N ARG A 65 -1.75 -3.01 2.11
CA ARG A 65 -1.28 -3.93 3.15
C ARG A 65 -1.52 -5.40 2.80
N ASP A 66 -2.65 -5.72 2.20
CA ASP A 66 -2.91 -7.08 1.71
C ASP A 66 -1.87 -7.51 0.65
N ALA A 67 -1.54 -6.60 -0.27
CA ALA A 67 -0.48 -6.81 -1.25
C ALA A 67 0.91 -7.01 -0.62
N LEU A 68 1.23 -6.25 0.43
CA LEU A 68 2.46 -6.44 1.21
C LEU A 68 2.48 -7.82 1.90
N HIS A 69 1.36 -8.24 2.50
CA HIS A 69 1.21 -9.56 3.12
C HIS A 69 1.40 -10.69 2.11
N ALA A 70 0.87 -10.55 0.90
CA ALA A 70 1.06 -11.50 -0.20
C ALA A 70 2.55 -11.65 -0.60
N LEU A 71 3.37 -10.62 -0.36
CA LEU A 71 4.82 -10.65 -0.55
C LEU A 71 5.59 -11.17 0.68
N ASN A 72 4.88 -11.72 1.66
CA ASN A 72 5.40 -12.16 2.95
C ASN A 72 6.09 -11.02 3.72
N TYR A 73 5.56 -9.79 3.57
CA TYR A 73 5.96 -8.61 4.33
C TYR A 73 4.79 -8.16 5.19
N TRP A 74 4.93 -8.34 6.48
CA TRP A 74 4.07 -7.77 7.50
C TRP A 74 4.66 -6.42 7.91
N PRO A 75 4.09 -5.26 7.52
CA PRO A 75 4.42 -4.06 8.27
C PRO A 75 4.04 -4.35 9.72
N ASP A 76 4.96 -4.12 10.66
CA ASP A 76 4.85 -4.33 12.11
C ASP A 76 3.71 -3.50 12.76
N THR A 77 2.50 -3.52 12.22
CA THR A 77 1.36 -2.77 12.76
C THR A 77 0.56 -3.58 13.77
N GLU A 78 0.78 -4.90 13.87
CA GLU A 78 -0.07 -5.82 14.63
C GLU A 78 0.71 -6.75 15.56
N HIS A 79 1.91 -6.36 16.03
CA HIS A 79 2.56 -7.05 17.16
C HIS A 79 2.04 -6.60 18.54
N SER A 80 1.00 -5.75 18.60
CA SER A 80 0.15 -5.72 19.79
C SER A 80 -0.77 -6.94 19.76
N SER A 81 -0.16 -8.08 20.08
CA SER A 81 -0.82 -9.36 20.32
C SER A 81 -2.08 -9.12 21.15
N PRO A 82 -3.20 -9.81 20.88
CA PRO A 82 -4.27 -9.88 21.86
C PRO A 82 -3.67 -10.66 23.03
N SER A 83 -3.22 -9.94 24.06
CA SER A 83 -2.98 -10.54 25.37
C SER A 83 -4.34 -10.99 25.87
N LYS A 84 -4.66 -12.21 25.45
CA LYS A 84 -5.72 -13.08 25.88
C LYS A 84 -5.48 -13.41 27.35
N ALA A 85 -6.29 -12.84 28.24
CA ALA A 85 -6.84 -13.45 29.46
C ALA A 85 -7.70 -12.44 30.22
#